data_AF-A0A7Y2DM45-F1
#
_entry.id   AF-A0A7Y2DM45-F1
#
_cell.length_a   1.000
_cell.length_b   1.000
_cell.length_c   1.000
_cell.angle_alpha   90.00
_cell.angle_beta   90.00
_cell.angle_gamma   90.00
#
_symmetry.space_group_name_H-M   'P 1'
#
loop_
_entity.id
_entity.type
_entity.pdbx_description
1 polymer ?
#
loop_
_entity_poly.entity_id
_entity_poly.type
_entity_poly.pdbx_seq_one_letter_code
_entity_poly.pdbx_strand_id
1 'polypeptide(L)'
;LLSWCAQHEAASAASVLGGFETGTYALSTQPIPADTTLRIGTETFCVATEGVGVSPVHARRPCAEPTPITAPFTWHNDHYTAAITTEGLAVDGRPGQARIEVRADAGDTYSSEPGELIGELSPTGTPLLSTSDLDAQVSYRAKLETDSIRISADVVVRFDHTPLINIDIVLDSDGTGFRADVLFDSGIESDSVSVSMPFDVVERAHRDDDLLPHDIPDDLKAILMGQRETGSVDEFPVHDFLALSDQNRAWAVLGSGNRSCSSTPDGTMSLGLRRATEWLALTGLSGRSGDAGPAMYVPGARCEREVIHRLALVVLPGPDTIGRLVPLSEAFHNPALIADVDGEGTEIEWRAFTESLPMTSLAMEDGTPTARFYNPHNEPHPLTQPRPRTSLRGSDLGSATELEPKEIVTLAVPFDPPPAPMGATVTVLNPTEVRVGPSRSVPESEVLDALVRRISDLEQKLAENSSERASATGSAAYRLEHLEYVLDRERLELQLSLELNRRLQASTDEVSIPDHADPEIADLGWELNELRVKRRIFDYVVQSLAD
;
A
#
# COMPACT_ATOMS: atom_id res chain seq x y z
N LEU A 1 1.38 12.95 13.26
CA LEU A 1 0.36 12.87 12.19
C LEU A 1 -0.84 12.01 12.59
N LEU A 2 -0.67 10.75 13.03
CA LEU A 2 -1.81 9.85 13.34
C LEU A 2 -2.62 10.27 14.58
N SER A 3 -1.96 10.68 15.67
CA SER A 3 -2.64 11.29 16.83
C SER A 3 -3.30 12.63 16.47
N TRP A 4 -2.76 13.36 15.48
CA TRP A 4 -3.38 14.56 14.93
C TRP A 4 -4.64 14.19 14.13
N CYS A 5 -4.59 13.21 13.22
CA CYS A 5 -5.77 12.73 12.47
C CYS A 5 -6.90 12.26 13.41
N ALA A 6 -6.60 11.42 14.42
CA ALA A 6 -7.58 10.93 15.38
C ALA A 6 -8.19 12.05 16.26
N GLN A 7 -7.39 13.03 16.69
CA GLN A 7 -7.88 14.19 17.45
C GLN A 7 -8.75 15.11 16.60
N HIS A 8 -8.47 15.22 15.30
CA HIS A 8 -9.23 16.07 14.38
C HIS A 8 -10.48 15.35 13.85
N GLU A 9 -10.54 14.02 13.85
CA GLU A 9 -11.74 13.24 13.53
C GLU A 9 -12.88 13.52 14.51
N ALA A 10 -12.62 13.44 15.81
CA ALA A 10 -13.65 13.71 16.83
C ALA A 10 -14.11 15.17 16.80
N ALA A 11 -13.18 16.12 16.64
CA ALA A 11 -13.51 17.54 16.53
C ALA A 11 -14.30 17.87 15.24
N SER A 12 -13.97 17.22 14.13
CA SER A 12 -14.68 17.38 12.85
C SER A 12 -16.05 16.68 12.87
N ALA A 13 -16.14 15.50 13.47
CA ALA A 13 -17.42 14.83 13.68
C ALA A 13 -18.33 15.68 14.57
N ALA A 14 -17.79 16.27 15.65
CA ALA A 14 -18.54 17.16 16.53
C ALA A 14 -19.02 18.44 15.84
N SER A 15 -18.25 19.00 14.90
CA SER A 15 -18.68 20.21 14.16
C SER A 15 -19.85 19.94 13.21
N VAL A 16 -19.95 18.72 12.67
CA VAL A 16 -21.07 18.30 11.81
C VAL A 16 -22.26 17.80 12.63
N LEU A 17 -22.00 17.00 13.67
CA LEU A 17 -23.04 16.32 14.47
C LEU A 17 -23.61 17.17 15.61
N GLY A 18 -23.10 18.38 15.84
CA GLY A 18 -23.52 19.20 16.98
C GLY A 18 -25.01 19.55 17.00
N GLY A 19 -25.67 19.58 15.83
CA GLY A 19 -27.12 19.83 15.67
C GLY A 19 -28.03 18.61 15.75
N PHE A 20 -27.45 17.43 15.97
CA PHE A 20 -28.19 16.17 15.93
C PHE A 20 -28.82 15.82 17.28
N GLU A 21 -29.96 15.14 17.23
CA GLU A 21 -30.56 14.54 18.43
C GLU A 21 -29.72 13.36 18.92
N THR A 22 -29.95 12.94 20.16
CA THR A 22 -29.26 11.79 20.75
C THR A 22 -29.49 10.52 19.93
N GLY A 23 -28.41 9.86 19.50
CA GLY A 23 -28.49 8.67 18.63
C GLY A 23 -27.13 8.18 18.14
N THR A 24 -27.15 7.13 17.32
CA THR A 24 -25.96 6.61 16.63
C THR A 24 -26.06 6.93 15.15
N TYR A 25 -25.04 7.59 14.60
CA TYR A 25 -25.03 8.07 13.23
C TYR A 25 -23.79 7.58 12.47
N ALA A 26 -23.94 7.47 11.16
CA ALA A 26 -22.88 7.24 10.20
C ALA A 26 -22.58 8.53 9.44
N LEU A 27 -21.35 9.02 9.56
CA LEU A 27 -20.82 10.15 8.83
C LEU A 27 -20.06 9.63 7.60
N SER A 28 -20.62 9.88 6.42
CA SER A 28 -20.06 9.49 5.13
C SER A 28 -19.33 10.65 4.48
N THR A 29 -18.11 10.40 4.03
CA THR A 29 -17.38 11.32 3.14
C THR A 29 -17.38 10.84 1.70
N GLN A 30 -18.08 9.75 1.38
CA GLN A 30 -18.16 9.20 0.04
C GLN A 30 -19.37 9.75 -0.72
N PRO A 31 -19.23 10.22 -1.97
CA PRO A 31 -20.36 10.71 -2.76
C PRO A 31 -21.24 9.59 -3.30
N ILE A 32 -20.71 8.37 -3.37
CA ILE A 32 -21.41 7.19 -3.88
C ILE A 32 -22.21 6.58 -2.72
N PRO A 33 -23.52 6.31 -2.89
CA PRO A 33 -24.31 5.58 -1.91
C PRO A 33 -23.72 4.20 -1.63
N ALA A 34 -23.71 3.80 -0.36
CA ALA A 34 -23.16 2.51 0.05
C ALA A 34 -24.05 1.86 1.13
N ASP A 35 -24.19 0.54 1.04
CA ASP A 35 -24.76 -0.31 2.09
C ASP A 35 -23.63 -1.20 2.61
N THR A 36 -23.30 -1.06 3.90
CA THR A 36 -22.13 -1.69 4.52
C THR A 36 -22.46 -2.22 5.90
N THR A 37 -21.71 -3.25 6.29
CA THR A 37 -21.71 -3.77 7.65
C THR A 37 -20.34 -3.52 8.28
N LEU A 38 -20.32 -2.82 9.41
CA LEU A 38 -19.11 -2.50 10.16
C LEU A 38 -19.15 -3.16 11.52
N ARG A 39 -18.05 -3.81 11.89
CA ARG A 39 -17.92 -4.44 13.20
C ARG A 39 -16.95 -3.63 14.06
N ILE A 40 -17.42 -3.19 15.22
CA ILE A 40 -16.69 -2.31 16.12
C ILE A 40 -16.76 -2.93 17.52
N GLY A 41 -15.63 -3.46 18.00
CA GLY A 41 -15.57 -4.18 19.27
C GLY A 41 -16.53 -5.38 19.29
N THR A 42 -17.46 -5.38 20.24
CA THR A 42 -18.45 -6.45 20.45
C THR A 42 -19.78 -6.20 19.74
N GLU A 43 -19.84 -5.25 18.82
CA GLU A 43 -21.08 -4.86 18.13
C GLU A 43 -20.89 -4.76 16.61
N THR A 44 -21.97 -5.06 15.88
CA THR A 44 -22.07 -4.94 14.44
C THR A 44 -23.10 -3.88 14.08
N PHE A 45 -22.75 -3.02 13.13
CA PHE A 45 -23.50 -1.87 12.67
C PHE A 45 -23.83 -2.04 11.19
N CYS A 46 -25.12 -1.97 10.84
CA CYS A 46 -25.60 -1.91 9.45
C CYS A 46 -25.82 -0.45 9.08
N VAL A 47 -25.20 -0.02 7.99
CA VAL A 47 -25.07 1.38 7.61
C VAL A 47 -25.42 1.53 6.14
N ALA A 48 -26.43 2.36 5.86
CA ALA A 48 -26.77 2.80 4.52
C ALA A 48 -26.50 4.31 4.42
N THR A 49 -25.63 4.70 3.50
CA THR A 49 -25.32 6.11 3.21
C THR A 49 -25.82 6.46 1.82
N GLU A 50 -26.29 7.69 1.63
CA GLU A 50 -26.80 8.16 0.34
C GLU A 50 -25.90 9.26 -0.26
N GLY A 51 -24.60 9.15 -0.07
CA GLY A 51 -23.60 10.14 -0.49
C GLY A 51 -22.90 10.82 0.69
N VAL A 52 -22.37 12.02 0.47
CA VAL A 52 -21.65 12.80 1.49
C VAL A 52 -22.68 13.37 2.47
N GLY A 53 -22.52 13.08 3.76
CA GLY A 53 -23.46 13.52 4.78
C GLY A 53 -23.48 12.64 6.03
N VAL A 54 -24.57 12.74 6.77
CA VAL A 54 -24.87 11.97 7.99
C VAL A 54 -26.17 11.19 7.77
N SER A 55 -26.15 9.91 8.13
CA SER A 55 -27.34 9.06 8.13
C SER A 55 -27.46 8.32 9.47
N PRO A 56 -28.68 8.04 9.96
CA PRO A 56 -28.83 7.23 11.16
C PRO A 56 -28.33 5.80 10.90
N VAL A 57 -27.71 5.17 11.90
CA VAL A 57 -27.37 3.75 11.81
C VAL A 57 -28.64 2.92 11.77
N HIS A 58 -28.78 2.06 10.75
CA HIS A 58 -30.01 1.28 10.54
C HIS A 58 -30.19 0.19 11.60
N ALA A 59 -29.10 -0.49 11.96
CA ALA A 59 -29.11 -1.51 12.99
C ALA A 59 -27.78 -1.56 13.75
N ARG A 60 -27.88 -1.73 15.07
CA ARG A 60 -26.77 -2.05 15.99
C ARG A 60 -27.11 -3.40 16.64
N ARG A 61 -26.20 -4.37 16.58
CA ARG A 61 -26.41 -5.73 17.10
C ARG A 61 -25.22 -6.19 17.93
N PRO A 62 -25.45 -6.79 19.11
CA PRO A 62 -24.37 -7.40 19.86
C PRO A 62 -23.83 -8.63 19.13
N CYS A 63 -22.54 -8.85 19.25
CA CYS A 63 -21.86 -10.05 18.80
C CYS A 63 -21.85 -11.10 19.92
N ALA A 64 -22.05 -12.36 19.58
CA ALA A 64 -21.84 -13.47 20.50
C ALA A 64 -20.35 -13.59 20.87
N GLU A 65 -20.07 -14.03 22.09
CA GLU A 65 -18.69 -14.34 22.50
C GLU A 65 -18.05 -15.37 21.54
N PRO A 66 -16.77 -15.21 21.18
CA PRO A 66 -16.10 -16.14 20.27
C PRO A 66 -16.10 -17.58 20.81
N THR A 67 -16.48 -18.54 19.98
CA THR A 67 -16.52 -19.97 20.32
C THR A 67 -15.68 -20.81 19.36
N PRO A 68 -15.00 -21.88 19.81
CA PRO A 68 -14.21 -22.74 18.94
C PRO A 68 -15.07 -23.43 17.86
N ILE A 69 -14.60 -23.38 16.62
CA ILE A 69 -15.20 -24.09 15.49
C ILE A 69 -14.84 -25.58 15.57
N THR A 70 -15.85 -26.44 15.76
CA THR A 70 -15.68 -27.91 15.88
C THR A 70 -16.17 -28.69 14.67
N ALA A 71 -16.84 -28.03 13.73
CA ALA A 71 -17.29 -28.54 12.45
C ALA A 71 -17.10 -27.45 11.38
N PRO A 72 -17.00 -27.77 10.07
CA PRO A 72 -16.84 -26.76 9.03
C PRO A 72 -17.89 -25.65 9.15
N PHE A 73 -17.43 -24.41 9.20
CA PHE A 73 -18.32 -23.24 9.17
C PHE A 73 -18.69 -22.94 7.72
N THR A 74 -19.96 -22.65 7.45
CA THR A 74 -20.46 -22.29 6.13
C THR A 74 -21.28 -21.01 6.19
N TRP A 75 -21.06 -20.12 5.24
CA TRP A 75 -21.82 -18.90 5.02
C TRP A 75 -22.48 -18.93 3.64
N HIS A 76 -23.66 -18.34 3.54
CA HIS A 76 -24.39 -18.21 2.28
C HIS A 76 -25.15 -16.89 2.26
N ASN A 77 -25.00 -16.13 1.18
CA ASN A 77 -25.81 -14.95 0.86
C ASN A 77 -26.17 -14.94 -0.63
N ASP A 78 -26.75 -13.84 -1.12
CA ASP A 78 -27.20 -13.71 -2.51
C ASP A 78 -26.05 -13.64 -3.54
N HIS A 79 -24.80 -13.53 -3.08
CA HIS A 79 -23.62 -13.31 -3.92
C HIS A 79 -22.69 -14.52 -3.98
N TYR A 80 -22.46 -15.20 -2.85
CA TYR A 80 -21.49 -16.29 -2.75
C TYR A 80 -21.88 -17.31 -1.67
N THR A 81 -21.22 -18.47 -1.75
CA THR A 81 -21.15 -19.43 -0.64
C THR A 81 -19.71 -19.54 -0.17
N ALA A 82 -19.47 -19.40 1.13
CA ALA A 82 -18.13 -19.52 1.70
C ALA A 82 -18.07 -20.60 2.78
N ALA A 83 -16.90 -21.20 2.97
CA ALA A 83 -16.66 -22.15 4.05
C ALA A 83 -15.28 -21.97 4.65
N ILE A 84 -15.16 -22.11 5.96
CA ILE A 84 -13.88 -22.28 6.65
C ILE A 84 -13.69 -23.77 6.93
N THR A 85 -12.68 -24.35 6.29
CA THR A 85 -12.34 -25.77 6.35
C THR A 85 -10.95 -25.97 6.96
N THR A 86 -10.50 -27.22 7.06
CA THR A 86 -9.11 -27.53 7.43
C THR A 86 -8.08 -27.04 6.40
N GLU A 87 -8.50 -26.78 5.16
CA GLU A 87 -7.68 -26.25 4.07
C GLU A 87 -7.76 -24.71 3.97
N GLY A 88 -8.41 -24.06 4.92
CA GLY A 88 -8.60 -22.61 4.95
C GLY A 88 -9.94 -22.15 4.38
N LEU A 89 -9.98 -20.91 3.88
CA LEU A 89 -11.16 -20.29 3.30
C LEU A 89 -11.42 -20.85 1.89
N ALA A 90 -12.64 -21.33 1.67
CA ALA A 90 -13.15 -21.71 0.36
C ALA A 90 -14.33 -20.81 -0.01
N VAL A 91 -14.41 -20.38 -1.28
CA VAL A 91 -15.48 -19.54 -1.80
C VAL A 91 -16.00 -20.14 -3.11
N ASP A 92 -17.30 -20.33 -3.22
CA ASP A 92 -18.00 -21.02 -4.30
C ASP A 92 -17.39 -22.39 -4.64
N GLY A 93 -17.01 -23.13 -3.60
CA GLY A 93 -16.38 -24.44 -3.71
C GLY A 93 -14.91 -24.43 -4.12
N ARG A 94 -14.30 -23.25 -4.31
CA ARG A 94 -12.86 -23.10 -4.60
C ARG A 94 -12.09 -22.92 -3.31
N PRO A 95 -11.20 -23.86 -2.94
CA PRO A 95 -10.38 -23.73 -1.73
C PRO A 95 -9.27 -22.68 -1.93
N GLY A 96 -8.52 -22.42 -0.87
CA GLY A 96 -7.27 -21.69 -0.95
C GLY A 96 -7.39 -20.18 -1.14
N GLN A 97 -8.48 -19.58 -0.68
CA GLN A 97 -8.62 -18.13 -0.66
C GLN A 97 -7.85 -17.53 0.52
N ALA A 98 -7.21 -16.38 0.30
CA ALA A 98 -6.40 -15.67 1.29
C ALA A 98 -5.25 -16.51 1.89
N ARG A 99 -4.64 -17.39 1.08
CA ARG A 99 -3.45 -18.15 1.47
C ARG A 99 -2.23 -17.23 1.51
N ILE A 100 -1.40 -17.33 2.54
CA ILE A 100 -0.18 -16.51 2.65
C ILE A 100 1.03 -17.36 2.29
N GLU A 101 1.55 -17.19 1.08
CA GLU A 101 2.76 -17.86 0.61
C GLU A 101 4.00 -17.02 0.94
N VAL A 102 5.10 -17.72 1.24
CA VAL A 102 6.39 -17.11 1.54
C VAL A 102 7.44 -17.66 0.60
N ARG A 103 8.12 -16.77 -0.11
CA ARG A 103 9.19 -17.09 -1.08
C ARG A 103 10.49 -16.46 -0.64
N ALA A 104 11.61 -17.06 -1.06
CA ALA A 104 12.89 -16.39 -0.98
C ALA A 104 12.83 -15.10 -1.81
N ASP A 105 13.53 -14.07 -1.38
CA ASP A 105 13.69 -12.84 -2.14
C ASP A 105 15.15 -12.40 -2.06
N ALA A 106 15.86 -12.50 -3.18
CA ALA A 106 17.25 -12.10 -3.30
C ALA A 106 17.41 -10.61 -3.68
N GLY A 107 16.29 -9.90 -3.79
CA GLY A 107 16.24 -8.50 -4.16
C GLY A 107 16.74 -7.55 -3.06
N ASP A 108 16.62 -6.27 -3.36
CA ASP A 108 16.98 -5.17 -2.46
C ASP A 108 15.78 -4.25 -2.28
N THR A 109 15.96 -3.02 -1.78
CA THR A 109 14.82 -2.09 -1.63
C THR A 109 14.25 -1.58 -2.96
N TYR A 110 15.00 -1.61 -4.06
CA TYR A 110 14.56 -1.11 -5.36
C TYR A 110 13.92 -2.20 -6.24
N SER A 111 14.42 -3.44 -6.15
CA SER A 111 14.02 -4.53 -7.04
C SER A 111 13.69 -5.78 -6.25
N SER A 112 12.62 -6.45 -6.66
CA SER A 112 12.17 -7.75 -6.15
C SER A 112 12.87 -8.85 -6.96
N GLU A 113 13.41 -9.89 -6.32
CA GLU A 113 13.87 -11.11 -7.01
C GLU A 113 13.24 -12.36 -6.35
N PRO A 114 11.95 -12.62 -6.60
CA PRO A 114 11.25 -13.75 -6.01
C PRO A 114 11.92 -15.06 -6.45
N GLY A 115 12.35 -15.86 -5.47
CA GLY A 115 12.97 -17.15 -5.64
C GLY A 115 12.01 -18.31 -5.33
N GLU A 116 12.59 -19.40 -4.82
CA GLU A 116 11.87 -20.62 -4.48
C GLU A 116 10.84 -20.40 -3.35
N LEU A 117 9.77 -21.20 -3.37
CA LEU A 117 8.79 -21.25 -2.29
C LEU A 117 9.45 -21.80 -1.03
N ILE A 118 9.45 -21.00 0.04
CA ILE A 118 9.91 -21.42 1.37
C ILE A 118 8.79 -22.21 2.07
N GLY A 119 7.55 -21.73 1.96
CA GLY A 119 6.39 -22.40 2.52
C GLY A 119 5.14 -21.52 2.52
N GLU A 120 4.11 -22.00 3.21
CA GLU A 120 2.84 -21.31 3.40
C GLU A 120 2.55 -21.23 4.90
N LEU A 121 1.98 -20.10 5.36
CA LEU A 121 1.55 -19.98 6.74
C LEU A 121 0.44 -20.98 7.04
N SER A 122 0.69 -21.87 7.98
CA SER A 122 -0.28 -22.91 8.38
C SER A 122 -1.10 -22.43 9.58
N PRO A 123 -2.44 -22.59 9.59
CA PRO A 123 -3.27 -22.31 10.75
C PRO A 123 -2.79 -23.06 11.99
N THR A 124 -2.89 -22.40 13.14
CA THR A 124 -2.50 -22.90 14.46
C THR A 124 -3.65 -22.72 15.44
N GLY A 125 -3.87 -23.76 16.25
CA GLY A 125 -5.01 -23.79 17.17
C GLY A 125 -6.34 -24.01 16.44
N THR A 126 -7.43 -23.84 17.20
CA THR A 126 -8.79 -23.97 16.68
C THR A 126 -9.32 -22.59 16.30
N PRO A 127 -9.83 -22.38 15.07
CA PRO A 127 -10.48 -21.14 14.70
C PRO A 127 -11.65 -20.79 15.64
N LEU A 128 -11.87 -19.51 15.87
CA LEU A 128 -12.95 -18.99 16.70
C LEU A 128 -14.02 -18.35 15.83
N LEU A 129 -15.28 -18.68 16.08
CA LEU A 129 -16.45 -18.09 15.44
C LEU A 129 -17.14 -17.13 16.40
N SER A 130 -17.44 -15.93 15.92
CA SER A 130 -18.29 -14.96 16.61
C SER A 130 -19.30 -14.37 15.63
N THR A 131 -20.58 -14.47 15.97
CA THR A 131 -21.70 -14.12 15.08
C THR A 131 -22.55 -13.00 15.66
N SER A 132 -23.22 -12.25 14.79
CA SER A 132 -24.41 -11.47 15.12
C SER A 132 -25.56 -11.91 14.20
N ASP A 133 -26.72 -11.26 14.31
CA ASP A 133 -27.82 -11.45 13.35
C ASP A 133 -27.51 -10.85 11.96
N LEU A 134 -26.41 -10.10 11.81
CA LEU A 134 -26.03 -9.38 10.59
C LEU A 134 -24.76 -9.95 9.93
N ASP A 135 -23.87 -10.55 10.71
CA ASP A 135 -22.54 -10.96 10.24
C ASP A 135 -22.03 -12.22 10.96
N ALA A 136 -20.99 -12.81 10.38
CA ALA A 136 -20.16 -13.82 11.02
C ALA A 136 -18.69 -13.47 10.87
N GLN A 137 -17.93 -13.63 11.94
CA GLN A 137 -16.48 -13.46 11.97
C GLN A 137 -15.81 -14.75 12.39
N VAL A 138 -14.81 -15.18 11.61
CA VAL A 138 -13.92 -16.28 11.95
C VAL A 138 -12.51 -15.75 12.15
N SER A 139 -11.91 -16.01 13.30
CA SER A 139 -10.51 -15.65 13.57
C SER A 139 -9.64 -16.87 13.83
N TYR A 140 -8.40 -16.82 13.36
CA TYR A 140 -7.40 -17.85 13.61
C TYR A 140 -5.99 -17.27 13.52
N ARG A 141 -5.02 -17.96 14.12
CA ARG A 141 -3.61 -17.62 13.99
C ARG A 141 -2.95 -18.55 12.98
N ALA A 142 -2.06 -18.06 12.14
CA ALA A 142 -1.25 -18.87 11.24
C ALA A 142 0.24 -18.56 11.44
N LYS A 143 1.12 -19.51 11.13
CA LYS A 143 2.57 -19.30 11.24
C LYS A 143 3.39 -20.07 10.21
N LEU A 144 4.58 -19.56 9.94
CA LEU A 144 5.67 -20.22 9.25
C LEU A 144 6.96 -19.95 10.03
N GLU A 145 7.76 -20.99 10.28
CA GLU A 145 9.01 -20.90 11.03
C GLU A 145 10.06 -21.79 10.38
N THR A 146 11.20 -21.20 10.04
CA THR A 146 12.41 -21.86 9.56
C THR A 146 13.58 -21.49 10.49
N ASP A 147 14.79 -21.95 10.17
CA ASP A 147 15.98 -21.60 10.94
C ASP A 147 16.31 -20.08 10.91
N SER A 148 15.88 -19.36 9.88
CA SER A 148 16.23 -17.95 9.64
C SER A 148 15.03 -16.99 9.57
N ILE A 149 13.81 -17.50 9.45
CA ILE A 149 12.61 -16.69 9.25
C ILE A 149 11.52 -17.15 10.20
N ARG A 150 10.88 -16.19 10.88
CA ARG A 150 9.67 -16.43 11.70
C ARG A 150 8.59 -15.47 11.24
N ILE A 151 7.44 -15.99 10.82
CA ILE A 151 6.31 -15.20 10.38
C ILE A 151 5.06 -15.72 11.09
N SER A 152 4.29 -14.82 11.68
CA SER A 152 2.99 -15.11 12.28
C SER A 152 1.94 -14.13 11.77
N ALA A 153 0.72 -14.63 11.62
CA ALA A 153 -0.43 -13.83 11.23
C ALA A 153 -1.62 -14.12 12.16
N ASP A 154 -2.24 -13.08 12.70
CA ASP A 154 -3.61 -13.19 13.22
C ASP A 154 -4.57 -12.77 12.09
N VAL A 155 -5.37 -13.72 11.63
CA VAL A 155 -6.28 -13.57 10.49
C VAL A 155 -7.72 -13.51 10.97
N VAL A 156 -8.47 -12.54 10.47
CA VAL A 156 -9.89 -12.36 10.73
C VAL A 156 -10.62 -12.30 9.40
N VAL A 157 -11.55 -13.23 9.18
CA VAL A 157 -12.42 -13.27 7.99
C VAL A 157 -13.84 -12.93 8.41
N ARG A 158 -14.47 -11.97 7.74
CA ARG A 158 -15.83 -11.49 8.04
C ARG A 158 -16.74 -11.66 6.83
N PHE A 159 -17.94 -12.15 7.12
CA PHE A 159 -19.00 -12.41 6.16
C PHE A 159 -20.26 -11.64 6.56
N ASP A 160 -20.92 -11.03 5.59
CA ASP A 160 -22.17 -10.29 5.78
C ASP A 160 -23.08 -10.44 4.53
N HIS A 161 -24.08 -9.58 4.40
CA HIS A 161 -25.02 -9.60 3.28
C HIS A 161 -24.45 -9.06 1.96
N THR A 162 -23.30 -8.39 1.99
CA THR A 162 -22.69 -7.72 0.83
C THR A 162 -21.91 -8.71 -0.06
N PRO A 163 -21.49 -8.32 -1.27
CA PRO A 163 -20.63 -9.16 -2.10
C PRO A 163 -19.17 -9.23 -1.63
N LEU A 164 -18.84 -8.62 -0.47
CA LEU A 164 -17.50 -8.61 0.10
C LEU A 164 -17.31 -9.73 1.13
N ILE A 165 -16.10 -10.28 1.15
CA ILE A 165 -15.54 -11.04 2.26
C ILE A 165 -14.37 -10.22 2.79
N ASN A 166 -14.54 -9.58 3.95
CA ASN A 166 -13.49 -8.75 4.54
C ASN A 166 -12.45 -9.62 5.24
N ILE A 167 -11.18 -9.34 5.01
CA ILE A 167 -10.05 -10.13 5.54
C ILE A 167 -9.04 -9.17 6.15
N ASP A 168 -8.90 -9.22 7.47
CA ASP A 168 -7.88 -8.46 8.19
C ASP A 168 -6.75 -9.41 8.60
N ILE A 169 -5.51 -9.05 8.30
CA ILE A 169 -4.30 -9.82 8.60
C ILE A 169 -3.35 -8.96 9.40
N VAL A 170 -3.15 -9.30 10.67
CA VAL A 170 -2.11 -8.71 11.51
C VAL A 170 -0.84 -9.56 11.33
N LEU A 171 0.08 -9.10 10.49
CA LEU A 171 1.29 -9.82 10.12
C LEU A 171 2.47 -9.33 10.94
N ASP A 172 3.16 -10.25 11.60
CA ASP A 172 4.41 -10.00 12.30
C ASP A 172 5.50 -10.95 11.80
N SER A 173 6.71 -10.44 11.64
CA SER A 173 7.82 -11.22 11.08
C SER A 173 9.18 -10.81 11.64
N ASP A 174 10.07 -11.79 11.75
CA ASP A 174 11.50 -11.63 12.05
C ASP A 174 12.34 -12.34 10.97
N GLY A 175 13.48 -11.77 10.58
CA GLY A 175 14.36 -12.29 9.53
C GLY A 175 14.40 -11.42 8.27
N THR A 176 15.10 -11.90 7.24
CA THR A 176 15.35 -11.17 5.97
C THR A 176 15.46 -12.13 4.79
N GLY A 177 15.48 -11.60 3.57
CA GLY A 177 15.65 -12.36 2.33
C GLY A 177 14.39 -13.13 1.93
N PHE A 178 13.22 -12.60 2.28
CA PHE A 178 11.94 -13.23 1.97
C PHE A 178 10.88 -12.21 1.57
N ARG A 179 9.86 -12.74 0.91
CA ARG A 179 8.63 -12.04 0.60
C ARG A 179 7.44 -12.89 1.01
N ALA A 180 6.41 -12.24 1.54
CA ALA A 180 5.10 -12.83 1.81
C ALA A 180 4.03 -12.16 0.96
N ASP A 181 3.28 -12.97 0.23
CA ASP A 181 2.16 -12.57 -0.62
C ASP A 181 0.89 -13.28 -0.17
N VAL A 182 -0.26 -12.61 -0.30
CA VAL A 182 -1.57 -13.25 -0.12
C VAL A 182 -2.16 -13.60 -1.48
N LEU A 183 -2.67 -14.83 -1.63
CA LEU A 183 -3.15 -15.38 -2.88
C LEU A 183 -4.66 -15.66 -2.84
N PHE A 184 -5.29 -15.47 -4.00
CA PHE A 184 -6.70 -15.74 -4.25
C PHE A 184 -6.84 -16.48 -5.57
N ASP A 185 -7.55 -17.60 -5.57
CA ASP A 185 -7.79 -18.40 -6.76
C ASP A 185 -9.24 -18.19 -7.25
N SER A 186 -9.38 -17.38 -8.30
CA SER A 186 -10.69 -17.17 -8.93
C SER A 186 -11.11 -18.34 -9.83
N GLY A 187 -10.13 -19.09 -10.35
CA GLY A 187 -10.26 -20.01 -11.47
C GLY A 187 -10.99 -19.42 -12.67
N ILE A 188 -10.84 -18.13 -12.90
CA ILE A 188 -11.26 -17.43 -14.11
C ILE A 188 -10.03 -17.36 -15.02
N GLU A 189 -10.06 -18.10 -16.12
CA GLU A 189 -9.02 -17.98 -17.15
C GLU A 189 -9.20 -16.67 -17.91
N SER A 190 -8.13 -15.89 -18.01
CA SER A 190 -8.12 -14.59 -18.70
C SER A 190 -6.75 -14.33 -19.32
N ASP A 191 -6.73 -13.55 -20.40
CA ASP A 191 -5.48 -13.07 -21.01
C ASP A 191 -4.99 -11.76 -20.37
N SER A 192 -5.88 -11.09 -19.62
CA SER A 192 -5.64 -9.80 -19.00
C SER A 192 -6.27 -9.67 -17.61
N VAL A 193 -5.80 -8.67 -16.86
CA VAL A 193 -6.28 -8.31 -15.53
C VAL A 193 -6.66 -6.83 -15.50
N SER A 194 -7.79 -6.51 -14.86
CA SER A 194 -8.17 -5.14 -14.54
C SER A 194 -7.46 -4.71 -13.26
N VAL A 195 -6.75 -3.58 -13.28
CA VAL A 195 -6.00 -3.07 -12.13
C VAL A 195 -6.37 -1.62 -11.86
N SER A 196 -6.72 -1.33 -10.62
CA SER A 196 -6.92 0.04 -10.15
C SER A 196 -5.59 0.79 -10.10
N MET A 197 -5.58 1.98 -10.68
CA MET A 197 -4.47 2.92 -10.73
C MET A 197 -4.93 4.29 -10.21
N PRO A 198 -4.01 5.22 -9.88
CA PRO A 198 -4.40 6.55 -9.45
C PRO A 198 -5.32 7.23 -10.48
N PHE A 199 -6.58 7.42 -10.09
CA PHE A 199 -7.65 8.03 -10.91
C PHE A 199 -8.05 7.22 -12.16
N ASP A 200 -7.77 5.91 -12.21
CA ASP A 200 -8.08 5.08 -13.38
C ASP A 200 -8.25 3.59 -13.02
N VAL A 201 -8.85 2.84 -13.94
CA VAL A 201 -8.81 1.37 -13.99
C VAL A 201 -8.27 0.98 -15.36
N VAL A 202 -7.15 0.27 -15.37
CA VAL A 202 -6.43 -0.13 -16.58
C VAL A 202 -6.49 -1.63 -16.78
N GLU A 203 -6.58 -2.07 -18.03
CA GLU A 203 -6.43 -3.47 -18.41
C GLU A 203 -4.96 -3.72 -18.75
N ARG A 204 -4.38 -4.79 -18.22
CA ARG A 204 -2.96 -5.15 -18.45
C ARG A 204 -2.80 -6.65 -18.68
N ALA A 205 -1.79 -7.02 -19.45
CA ALA A 205 -1.34 -8.40 -19.53
C ALA A 205 -0.77 -8.86 -18.18
N HIS A 206 -0.82 -10.17 -17.93
CA HIS A 206 -0.26 -10.79 -16.71
C HIS A 206 1.27 -10.65 -16.59
N ARG A 207 1.95 -10.40 -17.70
CA ARG A 207 3.40 -10.28 -17.80
C ARG A 207 3.76 -9.22 -18.84
N ASP A 208 4.75 -8.40 -18.51
CA ASP A 208 5.35 -7.43 -19.41
C ASP A 208 6.70 -7.96 -19.88
N ASP A 209 6.79 -8.25 -21.17
CA ASP A 209 8.00 -8.75 -21.85
C ASP A 209 8.66 -7.67 -22.72
N ASP A 210 8.15 -6.42 -22.73
CA ASP A 210 8.69 -5.31 -23.52
C ASP A 210 9.82 -4.57 -22.77
N LEU A 211 10.79 -5.35 -22.25
CA LEU A 211 11.96 -4.84 -21.54
C LEU A 211 13.25 -5.11 -22.32
N LEU A 212 14.29 -4.34 -22.02
CA LEU A 212 15.60 -4.58 -22.61
C LEU A 212 16.16 -5.94 -22.14
N PRO A 213 16.93 -6.65 -22.98
CA PRO A 213 17.64 -7.83 -22.54
C PRO A 213 18.67 -7.44 -21.47
N HIS A 214 19.02 -8.40 -20.62
CA HIS A 214 20.03 -8.19 -19.57
C HIS A 214 21.36 -7.72 -20.18
N ASP A 215 21.82 -8.45 -21.20
CA ASP A 215 22.96 -8.09 -22.01
C ASP A 215 22.58 -7.25 -23.22
N ILE A 216 23.06 -6.00 -23.22
CA ILE A 216 23.00 -5.08 -24.35
C ILE A 216 24.40 -4.83 -24.92
N PRO A 217 24.53 -4.37 -26.18
CA PRO A 217 25.81 -4.00 -26.78
C PRO A 217 26.61 -2.98 -25.94
N ASP A 218 27.95 -3.07 -25.96
CA ASP A 218 28.83 -2.26 -25.08
C ASP A 218 28.72 -0.75 -25.33
N ASP A 219 28.52 -0.35 -26.58
CA ASP A 219 28.25 1.04 -26.97
C ASP A 219 26.96 1.56 -26.32
N LEU A 220 25.93 0.70 -26.24
CA LEU A 220 24.68 1.01 -25.55
C LEU A 220 24.83 0.93 -24.01
N LYS A 221 25.59 -0.03 -23.46
CA LYS A 221 25.92 -0.10 -22.02
C LYS A 221 26.58 1.18 -21.54
N ALA A 222 27.47 1.74 -22.36
CA ALA A 222 28.19 2.97 -22.03
C ALA A 222 27.26 4.21 -22.00
N ILE A 223 26.10 4.17 -22.66
CA ILE A 223 25.09 5.24 -22.63
C ILE A 223 24.04 4.98 -21.52
N LEU A 224 23.55 3.74 -21.42
CA LEU A 224 22.49 3.29 -20.50
C LEU A 224 23.09 2.81 -19.17
N MET A 225 23.72 3.73 -18.45
CA MET A 225 24.45 3.42 -17.22
C MET A 225 23.56 3.28 -15.96
N GLY A 226 22.37 3.88 -15.97
CA GLY A 226 21.43 3.82 -14.85
C GLY A 226 20.74 2.47 -14.72
N GLN A 227 20.10 2.25 -13.58
CA GLN A 227 19.23 1.08 -13.37
C GLN A 227 18.20 0.93 -14.48
N ARG A 228 18.03 -0.31 -14.94
CA ARG A 228 16.95 -0.77 -15.79
C ARG A 228 16.51 -2.15 -15.33
N GLU A 229 15.20 -2.37 -15.32
CA GLU A 229 14.64 -3.71 -15.27
C GLU A 229 14.86 -4.40 -16.63
N THR A 230 15.05 -5.71 -16.61
CA THR A 230 15.48 -6.48 -17.79
C THR A 230 14.69 -7.79 -17.92
N GLY A 231 14.55 -8.26 -19.15
CA GLY A 231 13.83 -9.49 -19.45
C GLY A 231 12.32 -9.30 -19.38
N SER A 232 11.72 -9.53 -18.21
CA SER A 232 10.27 -9.48 -18.04
C SER A 232 9.87 -9.20 -16.60
N VAL A 233 8.69 -8.61 -16.41
CA VAL A 233 8.11 -8.35 -15.09
C VAL A 233 6.67 -8.87 -15.02
N ASP A 234 6.33 -9.55 -13.94
CA ASP A 234 5.00 -10.10 -13.62
C ASP A 234 4.39 -9.50 -12.34
N GLU A 235 5.10 -8.56 -11.72
CA GLU A 235 4.66 -7.78 -10.57
C GLU A 235 4.42 -6.32 -10.96
N PHE A 236 3.22 -5.83 -10.66
CA PHE A 236 2.81 -4.48 -11.03
C PHE A 236 2.37 -3.66 -9.83
N PRO A 237 2.48 -2.32 -9.91
CA PRO A 237 1.85 -1.46 -8.92
C PRO A 237 0.32 -1.57 -9.01
N VAL A 238 -0.32 -1.53 -7.86
CA VAL A 238 -1.77 -1.46 -7.70
C VAL A 238 -2.12 -0.34 -6.73
N HIS A 239 -3.23 0.37 -7.01
CA HIS A 239 -3.78 1.33 -6.07
C HIS A 239 -4.73 0.62 -5.10
N ASP A 240 -5.93 0.24 -5.53
CA ASP A 240 -6.99 -0.22 -4.61
C ASP A 240 -7.38 -1.69 -4.80
N PHE A 241 -7.35 -2.19 -6.04
CA PHE A 241 -7.78 -3.55 -6.36
C PHE A 241 -7.18 -4.08 -7.68
N LEU A 242 -7.22 -5.40 -7.83
CA LEU A 242 -7.12 -6.10 -9.10
C LEU A 242 -8.32 -7.03 -9.30
N ALA A 243 -8.74 -7.26 -10.53
CA ALA A 243 -9.92 -8.05 -10.85
C ALA A 243 -9.74 -8.89 -12.12
N LEU A 244 -10.35 -10.08 -12.09
CA LEU A 244 -10.52 -10.98 -13.22
C LEU A 244 -12.01 -11.20 -13.45
N SER A 245 -12.42 -11.28 -14.71
CA SER A 245 -13.81 -11.55 -15.03
C SER A 245 -13.99 -12.33 -16.32
N ASP A 246 -15.08 -13.09 -16.37
CA ASP A 246 -15.60 -13.73 -17.56
C ASP A 246 -17.03 -13.24 -17.83
N GLN A 247 -17.76 -13.88 -18.76
CA GLN A 247 -19.14 -13.49 -19.07
C GLN A 247 -20.14 -13.75 -17.93
N ASN A 248 -19.79 -14.61 -16.97
CA ASN A 248 -20.67 -15.12 -15.93
C ASN A 248 -20.39 -14.53 -14.55
N ARG A 249 -19.15 -14.12 -14.26
CA ARG A 249 -18.74 -13.64 -12.94
C ARG A 249 -17.50 -12.75 -13.00
N ALA A 250 -17.33 -11.94 -11.96
CA ALA A 250 -16.15 -11.16 -11.69
C ALA A 250 -15.66 -11.41 -10.27
N TRP A 251 -14.35 -11.56 -10.12
CA TRP A 251 -13.66 -11.71 -8.85
C TRP A 251 -12.65 -10.59 -8.74
N ALA A 252 -12.71 -9.85 -7.64
CA ALA A 252 -11.74 -8.79 -7.37
C ALA A 252 -11.15 -8.93 -5.97
N VAL A 253 -9.89 -8.54 -5.84
CA VAL A 253 -9.18 -8.49 -4.56
C VAL A 253 -8.85 -7.03 -4.28
N LEU A 254 -9.37 -6.53 -3.17
CA LEU A 254 -9.16 -5.16 -2.70
C LEU A 254 -8.07 -5.18 -1.63
N GLY A 255 -7.20 -4.17 -1.62
CA GLY A 255 -6.10 -4.06 -0.68
C GLY A 255 -5.87 -2.64 -0.21
N SER A 256 -6.01 -2.41 1.10
CA SER A 256 -5.79 -1.08 1.66
C SER A 256 -4.32 -0.88 2.01
N GLY A 257 -3.59 -0.20 1.11
CA GLY A 257 -2.17 0.15 1.31
C GLY A 257 -1.18 -0.89 0.77
N ASN A 258 -1.67 -2.00 0.21
CA ASN A 258 -0.87 -2.92 -0.59
C ASN A 258 -0.62 -2.28 -1.96
N ARG A 259 0.65 -2.17 -2.37
CA ARG A 259 1.04 -1.44 -3.59
C ARG A 259 1.72 -2.32 -4.65
N SER A 260 1.71 -3.63 -4.46
CA SER A 260 2.13 -4.59 -5.46
C SER A 260 1.12 -5.70 -5.62
N CYS A 261 0.93 -6.12 -6.87
CA CYS A 261 0.10 -7.24 -7.23
C CYS A 261 0.75 -8.07 -8.32
N SER A 262 0.35 -9.33 -8.42
CA SER A 262 0.56 -10.15 -9.61
C SER A 262 -0.71 -10.92 -9.94
N SER A 263 -0.79 -11.41 -11.16
CA SER A 263 -1.86 -12.33 -11.57
C SER A 263 -1.34 -13.28 -12.63
N THR A 264 -2.04 -14.38 -12.84
CA THR A 264 -1.67 -15.40 -13.81
C THR A 264 -2.86 -15.74 -14.71
N PRO A 265 -2.62 -16.29 -15.92
CA PRO A 265 -3.69 -16.64 -16.84
C PRO A 265 -4.65 -17.72 -16.33
N ASP A 266 -4.28 -18.49 -15.30
CA ASP A 266 -5.13 -19.55 -14.72
C ASP A 266 -6.14 -19.04 -13.68
N GLY A 267 -6.09 -17.75 -13.35
CA GLY A 267 -7.03 -17.12 -12.42
C GLY A 267 -6.49 -16.85 -11.03
N THR A 268 -5.20 -17.09 -10.77
CA THR A 268 -4.55 -16.71 -9.51
C THR A 268 -4.27 -15.20 -9.48
N MET A 269 -4.70 -14.53 -8.42
CA MET A 269 -4.38 -13.13 -8.10
C MET A 269 -3.59 -13.07 -6.79
N SER A 270 -2.62 -12.16 -6.70
CA SER A 270 -1.85 -11.94 -5.48
C SER A 270 -1.70 -10.48 -5.11
N LEU A 271 -1.57 -10.20 -3.80
CA LEU A 271 -1.17 -8.91 -3.25
C LEU A 271 0.05 -9.08 -2.35
N GLY A 272 1.03 -8.19 -2.48
CA GLY A 272 2.20 -8.19 -1.60
C GLY A 272 1.85 -7.74 -0.19
N LEU A 273 2.16 -8.55 0.81
CA LEU A 273 2.01 -8.20 2.23
C LEU A 273 3.32 -7.65 2.81
N ARG A 274 4.43 -8.36 2.58
CA ARG A 274 5.73 -8.05 3.19
C ARG A 274 6.86 -8.40 2.24
N ARG A 275 7.84 -7.50 2.14
CA ARG A 275 9.16 -7.79 1.59
C ARG A 275 10.20 -7.44 2.66
N ALA A 276 11.02 -8.40 3.05
CA ALA A 276 12.03 -8.22 4.09
C ALA A 276 13.41 -8.24 3.44
N THR A 277 14.00 -7.07 3.29
CA THR A 277 15.33 -6.87 2.66
C THR A 277 16.21 -6.05 3.61
N GLU A 278 17.51 -5.99 3.36
CA GLU A 278 18.43 -5.27 4.28
C GLU A 278 19.44 -4.38 3.56
N TRP A 279 19.34 -4.28 2.23
CA TRP A 279 20.24 -3.48 1.41
C TRP A 279 19.42 -2.55 0.53
N LEU A 280 19.87 -1.29 0.45
CA LEU A 280 19.22 -0.29 -0.39
C LEU A 280 19.39 -0.70 -1.87
N ALA A 281 20.63 -0.90 -2.28
CA ALA A 281 21.00 -1.36 -3.61
C ALA A 281 22.04 -2.50 -3.55
N LEU A 282 21.74 -3.62 -4.18
CA LEU A 282 22.65 -4.73 -4.45
C LEU A 282 23.20 -4.66 -5.88
N THR A 283 24.30 -5.36 -6.13
CA THR A 283 24.86 -5.53 -7.48
C THR A 283 24.67 -6.98 -7.93
N GLY A 284 24.60 -7.20 -9.24
CA GLY A 284 24.51 -8.54 -9.80
C GLY A 284 23.13 -9.21 -9.68
N LEU A 285 22.07 -8.42 -9.54
CA LEU A 285 20.70 -8.92 -9.64
C LEU A 285 20.43 -9.44 -11.07
N SER A 286 19.64 -10.51 -11.18
CA SER A 286 19.24 -11.13 -12.44
C SER A 286 18.20 -10.30 -13.22
N GLY A 287 17.24 -9.70 -12.52
CA GLY A 287 16.16 -8.90 -13.12
C GLY A 287 16.56 -7.47 -13.44
N ARG A 288 17.71 -7.00 -12.92
CA ARG A 288 18.16 -5.62 -13.04
C ARG A 288 19.59 -5.51 -13.56
N SER A 289 19.84 -4.53 -14.43
CA SER A 289 21.19 -4.12 -14.80
C SER A 289 21.41 -2.62 -14.55
N GLY A 290 22.67 -2.21 -14.38
CA GLY A 290 23.07 -0.82 -14.23
C GLY A 290 23.21 -0.37 -12.78
N ASP A 291 23.56 0.90 -12.59
CA ASP A 291 23.77 1.49 -11.25
C ASP A 291 22.42 1.95 -10.66
N ALA A 292 21.96 1.22 -9.63
CA ALA A 292 20.71 1.51 -8.89
C ALA A 292 20.90 2.53 -7.76
N GLY A 293 22.13 2.92 -7.46
CA GLY A 293 22.44 3.79 -6.34
C GLY A 293 23.36 3.14 -5.31
N PRO A 294 23.43 3.70 -4.10
CA PRO A 294 24.49 3.38 -3.15
C PRO A 294 24.24 2.05 -2.45
N ALA A 295 25.31 1.27 -2.25
CA ALA A 295 25.27 0.02 -1.50
C ALA A 295 25.18 0.30 0.00
N MET A 296 23.98 0.64 0.48
CA MET A 296 23.74 0.97 1.88
C MET A 296 23.03 -0.17 2.61
N TYR A 297 23.57 -0.55 3.76
CA TYR A 297 22.91 -1.46 4.69
C TYR A 297 21.80 -0.72 5.46
N VAL A 298 20.58 -1.26 5.39
CA VAL A 298 19.32 -0.67 5.88
C VAL A 298 18.49 -1.73 6.61
N PRO A 299 18.88 -2.18 7.81
CA PRO A 299 18.19 -3.26 8.54
C PRO A 299 16.71 -2.96 8.83
N GLY A 300 16.32 -1.68 8.90
CA GLY A 300 14.91 -1.29 9.03
C GLY A 300 14.03 -1.74 7.86
N ALA A 301 14.60 -2.04 6.70
CA ALA A 301 13.88 -2.55 5.52
C ALA A 301 13.46 -4.03 5.66
N ARG A 302 13.91 -4.73 6.70
CA ARG A 302 13.38 -6.05 7.06
C ARG A 302 11.93 -5.97 7.52
N CYS A 303 11.53 -4.78 7.95
CA CYS A 303 10.20 -4.48 8.44
C CYS A 303 9.79 -5.42 9.58
N GLU A 304 10.69 -5.68 10.53
CA GLU A 304 10.42 -6.52 11.70
C GLU A 304 9.54 -5.74 12.69
N ARG A 305 8.24 -5.79 12.41
CA ARG A 305 7.17 -5.11 13.13
C ARG A 305 5.85 -5.70 12.72
N GLU A 306 4.87 -5.51 13.60
CA GLU A 306 3.48 -5.81 13.28
C GLU A 306 2.95 -4.82 12.23
N VAL A 307 2.24 -5.33 11.22
CA VAL A 307 1.47 -4.52 10.27
C VAL A 307 0.09 -5.11 10.06
N ILE A 308 -0.92 -4.26 10.08
CA ILE A 308 -2.32 -4.61 9.83
C ILE A 308 -2.62 -4.40 8.35
N HIS A 309 -2.80 -5.48 7.62
CA HIS A 309 -3.28 -5.49 6.24
C HIS A 309 -4.80 -5.67 6.24
N ARG A 310 -5.51 -4.77 5.57
CA ARG A 310 -6.97 -4.88 5.36
C ARG A 310 -7.23 -5.19 3.91
N LEU A 311 -7.90 -6.30 3.65
CA LEU A 311 -8.16 -6.83 2.32
C LEU A 311 -9.65 -7.17 2.20
N ALA A 312 -10.13 -7.31 0.97
CA ALA A 312 -11.42 -7.95 0.72
C ALA A 312 -11.41 -8.77 -0.57
N LEU A 313 -12.12 -9.89 -0.56
CA LEU A 313 -12.49 -10.60 -1.78
C LEU A 313 -13.91 -10.18 -2.17
N VAL A 314 -14.08 -9.76 -3.43
CA VAL A 314 -15.37 -9.37 -4.00
C VAL A 314 -15.79 -10.42 -5.02
N VAL A 315 -17.03 -10.92 -4.88
CA VAL A 315 -17.64 -11.86 -5.83
C VAL A 315 -18.89 -11.24 -6.42
N LEU A 316 -18.90 -11.05 -7.74
CA LEU A 316 -20.01 -10.43 -8.46
C LEU A 316 -20.56 -11.35 -9.56
N PRO A 317 -21.89 -11.45 -9.72
CA PRO A 317 -22.48 -12.11 -10.89
C PRO A 317 -22.29 -11.26 -12.14
N GLY A 318 -22.04 -11.89 -13.29
CA GLY A 318 -21.76 -11.25 -14.58
C GLY A 318 -20.34 -10.69 -14.69
N PRO A 319 -20.00 -10.09 -15.85
CA PRO A 319 -18.66 -9.54 -16.07
C PRO A 319 -18.34 -8.38 -15.13
N ASP A 320 -17.04 -8.12 -14.97
CA ASP A 320 -16.59 -6.93 -14.24
C ASP A 320 -17.04 -5.70 -15.01
N THR A 321 -17.68 -4.78 -14.30
CA THR A 321 -17.86 -3.43 -14.79
C THR A 321 -17.31 -2.48 -13.74
N ILE A 322 -16.54 -1.50 -14.23
CA ILE A 322 -16.02 -0.38 -13.43
C ILE A 322 -17.14 0.24 -12.57
N GLY A 323 -18.37 0.32 -13.10
CA GLY A 323 -19.52 0.87 -12.39
C GLY A 323 -20.03 0.05 -11.20
N ARG A 324 -19.57 -1.19 -11.02
CA ARG A 324 -19.90 -2.04 -9.86
C ARG A 324 -18.73 -2.21 -8.91
N LEU A 325 -17.51 -2.40 -9.42
CA LEU A 325 -16.33 -2.57 -8.57
C LEU A 325 -15.90 -1.27 -7.88
N VAL A 326 -15.93 -0.14 -8.59
CA VAL A 326 -15.48 1.14 -8.03
C VAL A 326 -16.30 1.55 -6.82
N PRO A 327 -17.66 1.51 -6.83
CA PRO A 327 -18.45 1.76 -5.63
C PRO A 327 -18.08 0.89 -4.42
N LEU A 328 -17.85 -0.41 -4.65
CA LEU A 328 -17.47 -1.34 -3.58
C LEU A 328 -16.07 -1.04 -3.04
N SER A 329 -15.14 -0.70 -3.93
CA SER A 329 -13.78 -0.26 -3.57
C SER A 329 -13.81 1.02 -2.74
N GLU A 330 -14.58 2.03 -3.15
CA GLU A 330 -14.70 3.31 -2.43
C GLU A 330 -15.30 3.11 -1.03
N ALA A 331 -16.33 2.27 -0.90
CA ALA A 331 -16.94 1.93 0.38
C ALA A 331 -15.99 1.15 1.31
N PHE A 332 -15.17 0.25 0.74
CA PHE A 332 -14.17 -0.51 1.50
C PHE A 332 -13.01 0.37 2.00
N HIS A 333 -12.49 1.26 1.16
CA HIS A 333 -11.33 2.10 1.49
C HIS A 333 -11.68 3.28 2.40
N ASN A 334 -12.94 3.74 2.37
CA ASN A 334 -13.41 4.88 3.14
C ASN A 334 -14.80 4.56 3.74
N PRO A 335 -14.87 3.62 4.69
CA PRO A 335 -16.11 3.30 5.36
C PRO A 335 -16.60 4.52 6.17
N ALA A 336 -17.90 4.59 6.41
CA ALA A 336 -18.46 5.67 7.22
C ALA A 336 -17.89 5.66 8.66
N LEU A 337 -17.69 6.85 9.22
CA LEU A 337 -17.39 7.00 10.64
C LEU A 337 -18.69 6.83 11.44
N ILE A 338 -18.69 5.94 12.41
CA ILE A 338 -19.80 5.71 13.32
C ILE A 338 -19.57 6.51 14.58
N ALA A 339 -20.56 7.31 14.97
CA ALA A 339 -20.49 8.12 16.17
C ALA A 339 -21.78 8.03 16.99
N ASP A 340 -21.60 7.90 18.30
CA ASP A 340 -22.67 8.13 19.27
C ASP A 340 -22.72 9.62 19.59
N VAL A 341 -23.92 10.20 19.52
CA VAL A 341 -24.21 11.59 19.84
C VAL A 341 -25.11 11.62 21.06
N ASP A 342 -24.71 12.39 22.08
CA ASP A 342 -25.57 12.81 23.20
C ASP A 342 -25.81 14.31 23.03
N GLY A 343 -26.98 14.64 22.48
CA GLY A 343 -27.30 16.00 22.01
C GLY A 343 -28.78 16.32 22.14
N GLU A 344 -29.08 17.61 22.33
CA GLU A 344 -30.43 18.18 22.38
C GLU A 344 -30.84 18.78 21.02
N GLY A 345 -30.13 18.42 19.95
CA GLY A 345 -30.44 18.84 18.58
C GLY A 345 -31.75 18.23 18.05
N THR A 346 -32.10 18.59 16.82
CA THR A 346 -33.31 18.07 16.14
C THR A 346 -33.00 17.38 14.82
N GLU A 347 -31.76 17.44 14.35
CA GLU A 347 -31.35 16.79 13.11
C GLU A 347 -31.20 15.28 13.34
N ILE A 348 -31.68 14.51 12.38
CA ILE A 348 -31.57 13.03 12.37
C ILE A 348 -30.83 12.52 11.13
N GLU A 349 -30.70 13.37 10.11
CA GLU A 349 -30.02 13.10 8.86
C GLU A 349 -29.54 14.42 8.26
N TRP A 350 -28.48 14.37 7.47
CA TRP A 350 -28.04 15.51 6.67
C TRP A 350 -27.38 14.99 5.40
N ARG A 351 -27.67 15.59 4.25
CA ARG A 351 -27.03 15.23 2.99
C ARG A 351 -26.46 16.46 2.34
N ALA A 352 -25.14 16.46 2.14
CA ALA A 352 -24.47 17.50 1.38
C ALA A 352 -24.73 17.29 -0.12
N PHE A 353 -24.28 16.16 -0.67
CA PHE A 353 -24.50 15.79 -2.07
C PHE A 353 -24.22 14.31 -2.34
N THR A 354 -24.66 13.86 -3.51
CA THR A 354 -24.43 12.51 -4.04
C THR A 354 -23.83 12.63 -5.44
N GLU A 355 -22.96 11.70 -5.82
CA GLU A 355 -22.55 11.45 -7.21
C GLU A 355 -22.23 9.97 -7.41
N SER A 356 -22.33 9.49 -8.66
CA SER A 356 -21.93 8.12 -9.03
C SER A 356 -20.48 8.04 -9.52
N LEU A 357 -19.62 8.92 -8.98
CA LEU A 357 -18.20 9.03 -9.33
C LEU A 357 -17.35 9.07 -8.05
N PRO A 358 -16.16 8.44 -8.05
CA PRO A 358 -15.19 8.57 -6.98
C PRO A 358 -14.80 10.02 -6.68
N MET A 359 -14.58 10.32 -5.40
CA MET A 359 -14.09 11.62 -4.95
C MET A 359 -12.75 11.46 -4.24
N THR A 360 -11.79 12.26 -4.67
CA THR A 360 -10.40 12.20 -4.22
C THR A 360 -10.07 13.28 -3.19
N SER A 361 -10.93 14.29 -3.09
CA SER A 361 -10.78 15.40 -2.15
C SER A 361 -12.10 16.12 -1.96
N LEU A 362 -12.34 16.60 -0.75
CA LEU A 362 -13.36 17.56 -0.37
C LEU A 362 -12.68 18.65 0.45
N ALA A 363 -12.70 19.90 -0.03
CA ALA A 363 -11.95 21.00 0.57
C ALA A 363 -12.71 22.32 0.49
N MET A 364 -12.34 23.25 1.37
CA MET A 364 -12.79 24.65 1.32
C MET A 364 -11.73 25.49 0.63
N GLU A 365 -12.01 25.98 -0.58
CA GLU A 365 -11.11 26.82 -1.37
C GLU A 365 -11.72 28.22 -1.50
N ASP A 366 -11.04 29.24 -0.98
CA ASP A 366 -11.54 30.64 -0.93
C ASP A 366 -12.97 30.76 -0.35
N GLY A 367 -13.29 29.93 0.64
CA GLY A 367 -14.62 29.88 1.28
C GLY A 367 -15.70 29.17 0.48
N THR A 368 -15.37 28.59 -0.67
CA THR A 368 -16.26 27.76 -1.48
C THR A 368 -15.94 26.27 -1.27
N PRO A 369 -16.92 25.42 -0.92
CA PRO A 369 -16.71 23.99 -0.87
C PRO A 369 -16.50 23.44 -2.28
N THR A 370 -15.43 22.66 -2.45
CA THR A 370 -15.07 22.03 -3.71
C THR A 370 -14.80 20.54 -3.50
N ALA A 371 -15.19 19.73 -4.47
CA ALA A 371 -14.89 18.31 -4.49
C ALA A 371 -14.18 17.95 -5.80
N ARG A 372 -13.17 17.07 -5.71
CA ARG A 372 -12.40 16.61 -6.86
C ARG A 372 -12.79 15.19 -7.23
N PHE A 373 -13.40 15.03 -8.39
CA PHE A 373 -13.86 13.75 -8.93
C PHE A 373 -12.99 13.30 -10.10
N TYR A 374 -13.04 12.01 -10.41
CA TYR A 374 -12.51 11.48 -11.67
C TYR A 374 -13.49 10.49 -12.29
N ASN A 375 -13.48 10.40 -13.62
CA ASN A 375 -14.24 9.42 -14.37
C ASN A 375 -13.36 8.19 -14.68
N PRO A 376 -13.47 7.07 -13.94
CA PRO A 376 -12.68 5.86 -14.24
C PRO A 376 -13.14 5.14 -15.51
N HIS A 377 -14.27 5.52 -16.11
CA HIS A 377 -14.86 4.81 -17.23
C HIS A 377 -14.20 5.16 -18.56
N ASN A 378 -14.42 4.30 -19.55
CA ASN A 378 -14.05 4.53 -20.96
C ASN A 378 -15.15 5.28 -21.75
N GLU A 379 -16.20 5.73 -21.05
CA GLU A 379 -17.35 6.43 -21.62
C GLU A 379 -17.62 7.71 -20.83
N PRO A 380 -18.22 8.75 -21.45
CA PRO A 380 -18.65 9.95 -20.74
C PRO A 380 -19.61 9.60 -19.60
N HIS A 381 -19.42 10.23 -18.45
CA HIS A 381 -20.26 10.02 -17.27
C HIS A 381 -21.12 11.26 -16.98
N PRO A 382 -22.45 11.17 -17.03
CA PRO A 382 -23.32 12.31 -16.71
C PRO A 382 -23.28 12.62 -15.21
N LEU A 383 -23.17 13.90 -14.86
CA LEU A 383 -23.32 14.34 -13.47
C LEU A 383 -24.78 14.26 -13.04
N THR A 384 -25.04 13.99 -11.76
CA THR A 384 -26.42 14.00 -11.22
C THR A 384 -27.08 15.37 -11.37
N GLN A 385 -26.30 16.44 -11.36
CA GLN A 385 -26.72 17.79 -11.65
C GLN A 385 -25.59 18.61 -12.29
N PRO A 386 -25.91 19.63 -13.11
CA PRO A 386 -24.90 20.56 -13.62
C PRO A 386 -24.16 21.24 -12.46
N ARG A 387 -22.83 21.27 -12.49
CA ARG A 387 -22.01 21.92 -11.44
C ARG A 387 -20.97 22.89 -12.03
N PRO A 388 -20.63 23.98 -11.32
CA PRO A 388 -19.51 24.83 -11.70
C PRO A 388 -18.19 24.06 -11.63
N ARG A 389 -17.37 24.17 -12.67
CA ARG A 389 -15.99 23.68 -12.69
C ARG A 389 -15.09 24.72 -12.05
N THR A 390 -14.14 24.26 -11.25
CA THR A 390 -13.12 25.14 -10.67
C THR A 390 -11.73 24.63 -10.96
N SER A 391 -10.73 25.51 -10.89
CA SER A 391 -9.33 25.09 -10.78
C SER A 391 -9.08 24.44 -9.41
N LEU A 392 -7.89 23.86 -9.22
CA LEU A 392 -7.45 23.38 -7.90
C LEU A 392 -7.38 24.50 -6.84
N ARG A 393 -7.42 25.77 -7.24
CA ARG A 393 -7.39 26.95 -6.37
C ARG A 393 -8.73 27.71 -6.41
N GLY A 394 -9.83 27.04 -6.72
CA GLY A 394 -11.17 27.62 -6.69
C GLY A 394 -11.53 28.61 -7.82
N SER A 395 -10.65 28.83 -8.81
CA SER A 395 -10.96 29.75 -9.92
C SER A 395 -12.03 29.17 -10.85
N ASP A 396 -13.05 29.94 -11.22
CA ASP A 396 -14.12 29.52 -12.12
C ASP A 396 -13.60 29.11 -13.51
N LEU A 397 -13.98 27.91 -13.96
CA LEU A 397 -13.64 27.32 -15.26
C LEU A 397 -14.89 26.99 -16.10
N GLY A 398 -16.07 27.51 -15.73
CA GLY A 398 -17.34 27.26 -16.40
C GLY A 398 -18.21 26.22 -15.67
N SER A 399 -19.00 25.44 -16.41
CA SER A 399 -19.85 24.40 -15.83
C SER A 399 -19.66 23.07 -16.55
N ALA A 400 -19.96 21.97 -15.84
CA ALA A 400 -20.00 20.62 -16.37
C ALA A 400 -21.39 20.02 -16.17
N THR A 401 -21.85 19.27 -17.16
CA THR A 401 -23.03 18.39 -17.07
C THR A 401 -22.65 16.91 -17.18
N GLU A 402 -21.46 16.64 -17.69
CA GLU A 402 -20.86 15.33 -17.86
C GLU A 402 -19.34 15.45 -17.72
N LEU A 403 -18.68 14.32 -17.44
CA LEU A 403 -17.24 14.18 -17.44
C LEU A 403 -16.83 13.28 -18.60
N GLU A 404 -15.82 13.71 -19.35
CA GLU A 404 -15.23 12.88 -20.40
C GLU A 404 -14.56 11.62 -19.80
N PRO A 405 -14.35 10.55 -20.60
CA PRO A 405 -13.58 9.38 -20.17
C PRO A 405 -12.24 9.80 -19.57
N LYS A 406 -11.89 9.25 -18.41
CA LYS A 406 -10.61 9.50 -17.71
C LYS A 406 -10.39 10.95 -17.27
N GLU A 407 -11.42 11.80 -17.36
CA GLU A 407 -11.31 13.19 -16.93
C GLU A 407 -11.22 13.29 -15.40
N ILE A 408 -10.33 14.16 -14.92
CA ILE A 408 -10.26 14.57 -13.52
C ILE A 408 -10.70 16.02 -13.42
N VAL A 409 -11.67 16.30 -12.57
CA VAL A 409 -12.30 17.62 -12.47
C VAL A 409 -12.51 18.03 -11.01
N THR A 410 -12.34 19.31 -10.73
CA THR A 410 -12.78 19.92 -9.47
C THR A 410 -14.08 20.65 -9.72
N LEU A 411 -15.10 20.36 -8.90
CA LEU A 411 -16.42 20.96 -8.99
C LEU A 411 -16.74 21.70 -7.69
N ALA A 412 -17.39 22.84 -7.80
CA ALA A 412 -18.04 23.46 -6.65
C ALA A 412 -19.21 22.58 -6.20
N VAL A 413 -19.32 22.33 -4.89
CA VAL A 413 -20.34 21.46 -4.31
C VAL A 413 -21.07 22.16 -3.17
N PRO A 414 -22.36 21.85 -2.94
CA PRO A 414 -23.03 22.30 -1.74
C PRO A 414 -22.42 21.61 -0.52
N PHE A 415 -22.09 22.39 0.51
CA PHE A 415 -21.61 21.85 1.78
C PHE A 415 -21.95 22.83 2.91
N ASP A 416 -23.20 22.78 3.35
CA ASP A 416 -23.71 23.58 4.46
C ASP A 416 -24.12 22.62 5.58
N PRO A 417 -23.22 22.27 6.53
CA PRO A 417 -23.57 21.39 7.64
C PRO A 417 -24.61 22.05 8.55
N PRO A 418 -25.43 21.25 9.27
CA PRO A 418 -26.40 21.80 10.18
C PRO A 418 -25.72 22.67 11.24
N PRO A 419 -26.36 23.78 11.67
CA PRO A 419 -25.80 24.62 12.71
C PRO A 419 -25.60 23.80 13.99
N ALA A 420 -24.39 23.78 14.52
CA ALA A 420 -24.07 23.09 15.77
C ALA A 420 -24.43 23.98 16.98
N PRO A 421 -25.52 23.75 17.73
CA PRO A 421 -25.68 24.31 19.05
C PRO A 421 -24.52 23.84 19.95
N MET A 422 -24.04 24.72 20.81
CA MET A 422 -23.04 24.34 21.81
C MET A 422 -23.65 23.30 22.76
N GLY A 423 -23.07 22.11 22.86
CA GLY A 423 -23.36 21.17 23.96
C GLY A 423 -23.40 19.68 23.63
N ALA A 424 -23.46 19.27 22.36
CA ALA A 424 -23.49 17.84 22.03
C ALA A 424 -22.15 17.16 22.35
N THR A 425 -22.20 16.00 22.99
CA THR A 425 -21.04 15.13 23.18
C THR A 425 -21.03 14.10 22.06
N VAL A 426 -19.94 14.05 21.30
CA VAL A 426 -19.78 13.12 20.17
C VAL A 426 -18.65 12.15 20.46
N THR A 427 -18.96 10.85 20.37
CA THR A 427 -18.00 9.76 20.56
C THR A 427 -17.88 8.96 19.27
N VAL A 428 -16.76 9.09 18.57
CA VAL A 428 -16.45 8.28 17.39
C VAL A 428 -16.10 6.85 17.85
N LEU A 429 -16.80 5.86 17.31
CA LEU A 429 -16.69 4.45 17.70
C LEU A 429 -15.62 3.69 16.91
N ASN A 430 -15.36 4.08 15.66
CA ASN A 430 -14.34 3.50 14.78
C ASN A 430 -13.32 4.55 14.29
N PRO A 431 -12.49 5.12 15.18
CA PRO A 431 -11.45 6.06 14.77
C PRO A 431 -10.44 5.40 13.82
N THR A 432 -9.73 6.21 13.03
CA THR A 432 -8.67 5.69 12.16
C THR A 432 -7.54 5.09 12.99
N GLU A 433 -7.27 3.79 12.77
CA GLU A 433 -6.23 3.05 13.49
C GLU A 433 -4.85 3.20 12.83
N VAL A 434 -3.81 3.20 13.67
CA VAL A 434 -2.42 3.06 13.21
C VAL A 434 -2.20 1.61 12.80
N ARG A 435 -1.90 1.38 11.51
CA ARG A 435 -1.73 0.03 10.95
C ARG A 435 -0.30 -0.50 11.00
N VAL A 436 0.64 0.26 11.55
CA VAL A 436 2.06 -0.09 11.57
C VAL A 436 2.55 0.02 13.01
N GLY A 437 2.96 -1.12 13.57
CA GLY A 437 3.57 -1.20 14.89
C GLY A 437 5.00 -0.65 14.92
N PRO A 438 5.62 -0.60 16.12
CA PRO A 438 6.97 -0.12 16.27
C PRO A 438 8.00 -1.07 15.63
N SER A 439 9.11 -0.49 15.15
CA SER A 439 10.21 -1.25 14.55
C SER A 439 11.01 -1.99 15.61
N ARG A 440 11.32 -3.26 15.37
CA ARG A 440 12.22 -4.06 16.21
C ARG A 440 13.58 -4.35 15.56
N SER A 441 13.77 -3.95 14.30
CA SER A 441 15.01 -4.18 13.57
C SER A 441 16.21 -3.46 14.18
N VAL A 442 17.27 -4.22 14.43
CA VAL A 442 18.54 -3.74 14.97
C VAL A 442 19.68 -4.12 14.01
N PRO A 443 20.64 -3.22 13.74
CA PRO A 443 21.82 -3.54 12.94
C PRO A 443 22.66 -4.66 13.55
N GLU A 444 23.09 -5.66 12.78
CA GLU A 444 24.03 -6.68 13.29
C GLU A 444 25.47 -6.15 13.37
N SER A 445 26.13 -6.41 14.50
CA SER A 445 27.54 -6.07 14.70
C SER A 445 28.47 -6.69 13.64
N GLU A 446 28.19 -7.91 13.20
CA GLU A 446 29.02 -8.59 12.19
C GLU A 446 28.99 -7.87 10.83
N VAL A 447 27.84 -7.32 10.45
CA VAL A 447 27.67 -6.53 9.22
C VAL A 447 28.39 -5.19 9.36
N LEU A 448 28.28 -4.52 10.51
CA LEU A 448 29.00 -3.27 10.77
C LEU A 448 30.53 -3.48 10.74
N ASP A 449 31.02 -4.58 11.31
CA ASP A 449 32.44 -4.94 11.24
C ASP A 449 32.89 -5.23 9.80
N ALA A 450 32.02 -5.84 8.99
CA ALA A 450 32.28 -6.05 7.57
C ALA A 450 32.35 -4.72 6.80
N LEU A 451 31.47 -3.75 7.10
CA LEU A 451 31.53 -2.41 6.53
C LEU A 451 32.85 -1.70 6.89
N VAL A 452 33.28 -1.76 8.15
CA VAL A 452 34.56 -1.18 8.59
C VAL A 452 35.74 -1.77 7.80
N ARG A 453 35.78 -3.10 7.65
CA ARG A 453 36.83 -3.78 6.86
C ARG A 453 36.80 -3.31 5.40
N ARG A 454 35.62 -3.26 4.79
CA ARG A 454 35.43 -2.85 3.39
C ARG A 454 35.86 -1.40 3.14
N ILE A 455 35.55 -0.50 4.08
CA ILE A 455 35.99 0.90 4.04
C ILE A 455 37.53 0.97 4.07
N SER A 456 38.17 0.22 4.97
CA SER A 456 39.65 0.17 5.05
C SER A 456 40.29 -0.37 3.77
N ASP A 457 39.71 -1.39 3.15
CA ASP A 457 40.19 -1.94 1.87
C ASP A 457 40.08 -0.91 0.74
N LEU A 458 38.99 -0.13 0.70
CA LEU A 458 38.80 0.95 -0.29
C LEU A 458 39.78 2.10 -0.08
N GLU A 459 40.07 2.47 1.17
CA GLU A 459 41.10 3.47 1.50
C GLU A 459 42.49 3.04 1.02
N GLN A 460 42.83 1.76 1.16
CA GLN A 460 44.08 1.23 0.60
C GLN A 460 44.11 1.32 -0.93
N LYS A 461 43.03 0.89 -1.61
CA LYS A 461 42.93 0.97 -3.08
C LYS A 461 42.98 2.41 -3.60
N LEU A 462 42.37 3.34 -2.87
CA LEU A 462 42.45 4.77 -3.19
C LEU A 462 43.91 5.25 -3.11
N ALA A 463 44.62 4.92 -2.04
CA ALA A 463 46.03 5.30 -1.90
C ALA A 463 46.91 4.72 -3.02
N GLU A 464 46.67 3.46 -3.41
CA GLU A 464 47.36 2.81 -4.54
C GLU A 464 47.04 3.53 -5.86
N ASN A 465 45.76 3.77 -6.16
CA ASN A 465 45.32 4.45 -7.38
C ASN A 465 45.83 5.90 -7.47
N SER A 466 45.79 6.67 -6.38
CA SER A 466 46.33 8.03 -6.34
C SER A 466 47.85 8.05 -6.58
N SER A 467 48.59 7.04 -6.09
CA SER A 467 50.02 6.88 -6.37
C SER A 467 50.29 6.57 -7.84
N GLU A 468 49.50 5.69 -8.46
CA GLU A 468 49.61 5.39 -9.90
C GLU A 468 49.29 6.63 -10.74
N ARG A 469 48.19 7.32 -10.42
CA ARG A 469 47.73 8.54 -11.09
C ARG A 469 48.78 9.64 -11.10
N ALA A 470 49.54 9.80 -10.00
CA ALA A 470 50.60 10.81 -9.91
C ALA A 470 51.69 10.67 -10.98
N SER A 471 51.86 9.48 -11.55
CA SER A 471 52.83 9.18 -12.60
C SER A 471 52.21 9.02 -14.00
N ALA A 472 50.89 8.95 -14.09
CA ALA A 472 50.17 8.74 -15.34
C ALA A 472 50.01 10.04 -16.15
N THR A 473 49.90 9.90 -17.47
CA THR A 473 49.65 11.03 -18.38
C THR A 473 48.63 10.65 -19.46
N GLY A 474 48.03 11.65 -20.12
CA GLY A 474 47.07 11.43 -21.21
C GLY A 474 45.82 10.65 -20.78
N SER A 475 45.31 9.77 -21.64
CA SER A 475 44.10 8.97 -21.40
C SER A 475 44.19 8.10 -20.14
N ALA A 476 45.39 7.61 -19.79
CA ALA A 476 45.59 6.80 -18.59
C ALA A 476 45.32 7.60 -17.30
N ALA A 477 45.69 8.89 -17.26
CA ALA A 477 45.44 9.74 -16.10
C ALA A 477 43.94 9.98 -15.87
N TYR A 478 43.16 10.19 -16.94
CA TYR A 478 41.70 10.35 -16.85
C TYR A 478 41.00 9.06 -16.41
N ARG A 479 41.47 7.89 -16.86
CA ARG A 479 40.94 6.59 -16.42
C ARG A 479 41.22 6.33 -14.93
N LEU A 480 42.41 6.67 -14.44
CA LEU A 480 42.75 6.56 -13.01
C LEU A 480 42.01 7.57 -12.14
N GLU A 481 41.77 8.79 -12.64
CA GLU A 481 40.94 9.78 -11.95
C GLU A 481 39.47 9.33 -11.86
N HIS A 482 38.94 8.75 -12.93
CA HIS A 482 37.61 8.15 -12.90
C HIS A 482 37.52 7.01 -11.87
N LEU A 483 38.53 6.12 -11.84
CA LEU A 483 38.60 5.06 -10.84
C LEU A 483 38.67 5.61 -9.41
N GLU A 484 39.37 6.73 -9.18
CA GLU A 484 39.41 7.42 -7.89
C GLU A 484 38.01 7.86 -7.44
N TYR A 485 37.25 8.49 -8.33
CA TYR A 485 35.86 8.89 -8.01
C TYR A 485 34.93 7.70 -7.81
N VAL A 486 35.15 6.57 -8.50
CA VAL A 486 34.36 5.34 -8.29
C VAL A 486 34.64 4.76 -6.91
N LEU A 487 35.92 4.60 -6.54
CA LEU A 487 36.34 4.03 -5.25
C LEU A 487 35.94 4.92 -4.08
N ASP A 488 36.14 6.24 -4.18
CA ASP A 488 35.82 7.18 -3.09
C ASP A 488 34.31 7.34 -2.89
N ARG A 489 33.52 7.24 -3.97
CA ARG A 489 32.06 7.17 -3.86
C ARG A 489 31.64 5.94 -3.06
N GLU A 490 32.10 4.74 -3.42
CA GLU A 490 31.77 3.51 -2.69
C GLU A 490 32.20 3.63 -1.22
N ARG A 491 33.37 4.21 -0.94
CA ARG A 491 33.85 4.43 0.43
C ARG A 491 32.90 5.33 1.22
N LEU A 492 32.51 6.49 0.69
CA LEU A 492 31.60 7.43 1.36
C LEU A 492 30.20 6.83 1.55
N GLU A 493 29.70 6.04 0.59
CA GLU A 493 28.42 5.32 0.72
C GLU A 493 28.43 4.36 1.91
N LEU A 494 29.50 3.58 2.07
CA LEU A 494 29.65 2.65 3.18
C LEU A 494 29.88 3.37 4.52
N GLN A 495 30.62 4.49 4.52
CA GLN A 495 30.81 5.32 5.71
C GLN A 495 29.48 5.91 6.18
N LEU A 496 28.69 6.49 5.27
CA LEU A 496 27.35 6.99 5.58
C LEU A 496 26.44 5.88 6.12
N SER A 497 26.45 4.70 5.48
CA SER A 497 25.70 3.53 5.96
C SER A 497 26.12 3.10 7.36
N LEU A 498 27.41 3.01 7.65
CA LEU A 498 27.94 2.65 8.96
C LEU A 498 27.50 3.65 10.05
N GLU A 499 27.59 4.94 9.75
CA GLU A 499 27.35 6.02 10.72
C GLU A 499 25.85 6.21 11.03
N LEU A 500 24.99 5.99 10.04
CA LEU A 500 23.53 5.88 10.24
C LEU A 500 23.18 4.69 11.14
N ASN A 501 23.79 3.51 10.92
CA ASN A 501 23.49 2.32 11.69
C ASN A 501 24.05 2.36 13.13
N ARG A 502 25.20 3.02 13.35
CA ARG A 502 25.73 3.27 14.71
C ARG A 502 24.80 4.16 15.52
N ARG A 503 24.27 5.22 14.91
CA ARG A 503 23.26 6.08 15.56
C ARG A 503 21.99 5.30 15.87
N LEU A 504 21.55 4.43 14.96
CA LEU A 504 20.40 3.56 15.20
C LEU A 504 20.63 2.62 16.40
N GLN A 505 21.83 2.03 16.53
CA GLN A 505 22.19 1.20 17.70
C GLN A 505 22.27 2.00 19.01
N ALA A 506 22.68 3.27 18.95
CA ALA A 506 22.82 4.13 20.12
C ALA A 506 21.48 4.77 20.57
N SER A 507 20.51 4.87 19.65
CA SER A 507 19.20 5.42 19.94
C SER A 507 18.33 4.42 20.70
N THR A 508 17.68 4.88 21.76
CA THR A 508 16.54 4.19 22.39
C THR A 508 15.20 4.65 21.85
N ASP A 509 15.18 5.71 21.04
CA ASP A 509 13.95 6.34 20.57
C ASP A 509 13.45 5.67 19.28
N GLU A 510 12.17 5.32 19.30
CA GLU A 510 11.39 4.96 18.10
C GLU A 510 11.35 6.16 17.15
N VAL A 511 12.25 6.16 16.16
CA VAL A 511 12.20 6.95 14.91
C VAL A 511 11.51 8.32 15.06
N SER A 512 12.12 9.23 15.82
CA SER A 512 11.89 10.64 15.56
C SER A 512 12.84 11.04 14.44
N ILE A 513 12.31 11.56 13.32
CA ILE A 513 13.14 12.30 12.37
C ILE A 513 13.54 13.56 13.14
N PRO A 514 14.82 13.74 13.50
CA PRO A 514 15.20 14.88 14.32
C PRO A 514 14.89 16.17 13.55
N ASP A 515 14.38 17.19 14.26
CA ASP A 515 14.04 18.50 13.68
C ASP A 515 15.27 19.20 13.03
N HIS A 516 16.47 18.71 13.34
CA HIS A 516 17.73 19.14 12.75
C HIS A 516 18.52 17.95 12.25
N ALA A 517 19.03 18.04 11.02
CA ALA A 517 19.93 17.04 10.46
C ALA A 517 21.19 16.93 11.32
N ASP A 518 21.63 15.70 11.60
CA ASP A 518 22.91 15.46 12.24
C ASP A 518 24.04 16.04 11.36
N PRO A 519 24.91 16.92 11.89
CA PRO A 519 25.92 17.60 11.08
C PRO A 519 26.89 16.65 10.36
N GLU A 520 27.30 15.56 11.01
CA GLU A 520 28.25 14.61 10.43
C GLU A 520 27.60 13.81 9.29
N ILE A 521 26.35 13.39 9.47
CA ILE A 521 25.56 12.75 8.41
C ILE A 521 25.30 13.72 7.25
N ALA A 522 25.02 14.99 7.55
CA ALA A 522 24.79 16.01 6.54
C ALA A 522 26.05 16.30 5.71
N ASP A 523 27.22 16.40 6.36
CA ASP A 523 28.50 16.61 5.71
C ASP A 523 28.87 15.42 4.80
N LEU A 524 28.74 14.17 5.30
CA LEU A 524 28.93 12.96 4.50
C LEU A 524 27.98 12.92 3.29
N GLY A 525 26.71 13.28 3.49
CA GLY A 525 25.72 13.36 2.42
C GLY A 525 26.08 14.39 1.35
N TRP A 526 26.62 15.55 1.77
CA TRP A 526 27.07 16.60 0.86
C TRP A 526 28.28 16.17 0.03
N GLU A 527 29.31 15.62 0.68
CA GLU A 527 30.52 15.11 0.02
C GLU A 527 30.17 14.01 -0.99
N LEU A 528 29.30 13.07 -0.61
CA LEU A 528 28.83 12.02 -1.49
C LEU A 528 28.10 12.59 -2.72
N ASN A 529 27.25 13.61 -2.53
CA ASN A 529 26.57 14.27 -3.64
C ASN A 529 27.56 14.95 -4.60
N GLU A 530 28.59 15.62 -4.10
CA GLU A 530 29.64 16.21 -4.95
C GLU A 530 30.41 15.14 -5.74
N LEU A 531 30.77 14.02 -5.10
CA LEU A 531 31.43 12.90 -5.78
C LEU A 531 30.55 12.27 -6.85
N ARG A 532 29.24 12.14 -6.63
CA ARG A 532 28.30 11.63 -7.64
C ARG A 532 28.30 12.51 -8.90
N VAL A 533 28.34 13.83 -8.74
CA VAL A 533 28.44 14.76 -9.87
C VAL A 533 29.79 14.59 -10.60
N LYS A 534 30.91 14.56 -9.85
CA LYS A 534 32.26 14.41 -10.43
C LYS A 534 32.40 13.08 -11.19
N ARG A 535 31.99 11.97 -10.58
CA ARG A 535 31.98 10.65 -11.22
C ARG A 535 31.17 10.67 -12.51
N ARG A 536 29.96 11.22 -12.48
CA ARG A 536 29.08 11.25 -13.66
C ARG A 536 29.68 12.03 -14.82
N ILE A 537 30.39 13.12 -14.55
CA ILE A 537 31.13 13.86 -15.58
C ILE A 537 32.24 12.98 -16.17
N PHE A 538 32.99 12.27 -15.32
CA PHE A 538 34.10 11.42 -15.76
C PHE A 538 33.67 10.14 -16.47
N ASP A 539 32.47 9.61 -16.20
CA ASP A 539 31.86 8.54 -16.98
C ASP A 539 31.82 8.93 -18.48
N TYR A 540 31.36 10.15 -18.80
CA TYR A 540 31.33 10.66 -20.18
C TYR A 540 32.73 10.96 -20.74
N VAL A 541 33.63 11.51 -19.91
CA VAL A 541 35.01 11.79 -20.34
C VAL A 541 35.69 10.49 -20.75
N VAL A 542 35.67 9.46 -19.91
CA VAL A 542 36.31 8.18 -20.19
C VAL A 542 35.71 7.50 -21.42
N GLN A 543 34.39 7.56 -21.59
CA GLN A 543 33.71 7.05 -22.78
C GLN A 543 34.13 7.78 -24.08
N SER A 544 34.47 9.07 -23.98
CA SER A 544 34.91 9.87 -25.13
C SER A 544 36.38 9.69 -25.50
N LEU A 545 37.17 9.02 -24.65
CA LEU A 545 38.56 8.69 -24.95
C LEU A 545 38.58 7.57 -26.00
N ALA A 546 39.08 7.85 -27.20
CA ALA A 546 39.39 6.81 -28.16
C ALA A 546 40.42 5.84 -27.58
N ASP A 547 40.27 4.55 -27.88
CA ASP A 547 41.25 3.51 -27.53
C ASP A 547 42.62 3.73 -28.17
#